data_AF-A0A430BWR0-F1
#
_entry.id   AF-A0A430BWR0-F1
#
_cell.length_a   1.000
_cell.length_b   1.000
_cell.length_c   1.000
_cell.angle_alpha   90.00
_cell.angle_beta   90.00
_cell.angle_gamma   90.00
#
_symmetry.space_group_name_H-M   'P 1'
#
loop_
_entity.id
_entity.type
_entity.pdbx_description
1 polymer ?
#
loop_
_entity_poly.entity_id
_entity_poly.type
_entity_poly.pdbx_seq_one_letter_code
_entity_poly.pdbx_strand_id
1 'polypeptide(L)' 'MIDRLFIKPAPGLSVRDPDAPDRAPIPAHGKGVLRSTFWVRRLADGDVVETTEAAIAAATKKTAAAEKKDENQ' A
#
# COMPACT_ATOMS: atom_id res chain seq x y z
N MET A 1 9.48 -11.02 -17.56
CA MET A 1 8.10 -10.83 -17.08
C MET A 1 8.16 -9.86 -15.92
N ILE A 2 7.28 -8.86 -15.87
CA ILE A 2 7.24 -7.89 -14.76
C ILE A 2 6.28 -8.47 -13.71
N ASP A 3 6.83 -9.05 -12.65
CA ASP A 3 6.04 -9.56 -11.54
C ASP A 3 5.48 -8.39 -10.72
N ARG A 4 4.16 -8.39 -10.52
CA ARG A 4 3.47 -7.43 -9.65
C ARG A 4 3.09 -8.12 -8.36
N LEU A 5 3.31 -7.43 -7.25
CA LEU A 5 2.96 -7.87 -5.92
C LEU A 5 1.96 -6.88 -5.33
N PHE A 6 0.90 -7.40 -4.73
CA PHE A 6 -0.09 -6.59 -4.04
C PHE A 6 0.22 -6.65 -2.54
N ILE A 7 0.55 -5.50 -1.95
CA ILE A 7 0.90 -5.40 -0.54
C ILE A 7 0.13 -4.29 0.14
N LYS A 8 -0.04 -4.41 1.45
CA LYS A 8 -0.54 -3.33 2.31
C LYS A 8 0.40 -3.13 3.50
N PRO A 9 0.53 -1.91 4.03
CA PRO A 9 1.29 -1.69 5.24
C PRO A 9 0.61 -2.38 6.42
N ALA A 10 1.41 -2.82 7.39
CA ALA A 10 0.89 -3.30 8.65
C ALA A 10 0.12 -2.18 9.40
N PRO A 11 -0.90 -2.53 10.20
CA PRO A 11 -1.72 -1.54 10.89
C PRO A 11 -0.87 -0.70 11.84
N GLY A 12 -0.98 0.63 11.74
CA GLY A 12 -0.18 1.57 12.52
C GLY A 12 1.21 1.87 11.95
N LEU A 13 1.60 1.23 10.84
CA LEU A 13 2.84 1.52 10.13
C LEU A 13 2.56 2.27 8.82
N SER A 14 3.42 3.24 8.51
CA SER A 14 3.40 3.98 7.24
C SER A 14 4.67 3.66 6.46
N VAL A 15 4.56 2.73 5.51
CA VAL A 15 5.69 2.29 4.69
C VAL A 15 5.78 3.14 3.43
N ARG A 16 6.90 3.83 3.24
CA ARG A 16 7.16 4.67 2.06
C ARG A 16 7.58 3.82 0.86
N ASP A 17 7.01 4.12 -0.29
CA ASP A 17 7.36 3.52 -1.58
C ASP A 17 8.59 4.27 -2.16
N PRO A 18 9.76 3.62 -2.30
CA PRO A 18 10.96 4.28 -2.82
C PRO A 18 10.86 4.61 -4.32
N ASP A 19 9.99 3.92 -5.06
CA ASP A 19 9.79 4.13 -6.49
C ASP A 19 8.72 5.19 -6.78
N ALA A 20 7.97 5.62 -5.76
CA ALA A 20 7.01 6.71 -5.90
C ALA A 20 7.73 8.07 -5.99
N PRO A 21 7.26 8.99 -6.85
CA PRO A 21 7.94 10.26 -7.14
C PRO A 21 8.25 11.11 -5.89
N ASP A 22 7.39 11.06 -4.86
CA ASP A 22 7.56 11.80 -3.60
C ASP A 22 7.88 10.93 -2.38
N ARG A 23 8.34 9.68 -2.61
CA ARG A 23 8.42 8.65 -1.54
C ARG A 23 7.11 8.53 -0.77
N ALA A 24 5.99 8.64 -1.50
CA ALA A 24 4.66 8.62 -0.93
C ALA A 24 4.46 7.33 -0.12
N PRO A 25 3.83 7.42 1.06
CA PRO A 25 3.47 6.23 1.83
C PRO A 25 2.52 5.35 1.01
N ILE A 26 2.69 4.03 1.14
CA ILE A 26 1.67 3.10 0.64
C ILE A 26 0.38 3.38 1.40
N PRO A 27 -0.75 3.50 0.70
CA PRO A 27 -2.04 3.68 1.35
C PRO A 27 -2.34 2.54 2.32
N ALA A 28 -3.04 2.82 3.42
CA ALA A 28 -3.42 1.80 4.40
C ALA A 28 -4.24 0.63 3.79
N HIS A 29 -4.93 0.88 2.68
CA HIS A 29 -5.69 -0.12 1.93
C HIS A 29 -4.82 -1.05 1.06
N GLY A 30 -3.54 -0.71 0.87
CA GLY A 30 -2.59 -1.42 0.04
C GLY A 30 -2.50 -0.89 -1.39
N LYS A 31 -1.45 -1.34 -2.10
CA LYS A 31 -1.12 -0.92 -3.46
C LYS A 31 -0.49 -2.08 -4.22
N GLY A 32 -0.75 -2.15 -5.53
CA GLY A 32 0.00 -2.99 -6.44
C GLY A 32 1.35 -2.36 -6.74
N VAL A 33 2.43 -3.00 -6.29
CA VAL A 33 3.80 -2.58 -6.53
C VAL A 33 4.53 -3.59 -7.40
N LEU A 34 5.63 -3.17 -8.00
CA LEU A 34 6.52 -4.08 -8.71
C LEU A 34 7.22 -4.98 -7.68
N ARG A 35 7.33 -6.28 -7.97
CA ARG A 35 8.06 -7.21 -7.10
C ARG A 35 9.55 -6.90 -7.18
N SER A 36 10.01 -6.10 -6.23
CA SER A 36 11.41 -5.71 -6.06
C SER A 36 11.99 -6.32 -4.79
N THR A 37 13.31 -6.49 -4.72
CA THR A 37 14.02 -6.96 -3.52
C THR A 37 13.66 -6.13 -2.29
N PHE A 38 13.37 -4.85 -2.45
CA PHE A 38 12.90 -3.99 -1.35
C PHE A 38 11.61 -4.51 -0.72
N TRP A 39 10.61 -4.83 -1.53
CA TRP A 39 9.31 -5.31 -1.06
C TRP A 39 9.37 -6.72 -0.49
N VAL A 40 10.19 -7.60 -1.10
CA VAL A 40 10.41 -8.95 -0.58
C VAL A 40 11.04 -8.91 0.81
N ARG A 41 12.02 -8.01 1.05
CA ARG A 41 12.60 -7.81 2.39
C ARG A 41 11.55 -7.28 3.37
N ARG A 42 10.75 -6.31 2.94
CA ARG A 42 9.71 -5.71 3.78
C ARG A 42 8.61 -6.67 4.21
N LEU A 43 8.28 -7.63 3.34
CA LEU A 43 7.40 -8.75 3.68
C LEU A 43 8.01 -9.65 4.75
N ALA A 44 9.30 -9.95 4.65
CA ALA A 44 10.00 -10.77 5.65
C ALA A 44 10.13 -10.05 6.99
N ASP A 45 10.33 -8.72 6.98
CA ASP A 45 10.39 -7.89 8.18
C ASP A 45 9.01 -7.73 8.87
N GLY A 46 7.91 -8.02 8.16
CA GLY A 46 6.53 -7.88 8.66
C GLY A 46 5.99 -6.45 8.62
N ASP A 47 6.74 -5.52 8.04
CA ASP A 47 6.35 -4.13 7.84
C ASP A 47 5.23 -3.96 6.81
N VAL A 48 5.16 -4.89 5.85
CA VAL A 48 4.07 -5.01 4.87
C VAL A 48 3.54 -6.43 4.85
N VAL A 49 2.28 -6.57 4.42
CA VAL A 49 1.56 -7.83 4.35
C VAL A 49 1.08 -8.05 2.93
N GLU A 50 1.19 -9.29 2.42
CA GLU A 50 0.62 -9.63 1.12
C GLU A 50 -0.90 -9.50 1.14
N THR A 51 -1.45 -9.01 0.04
CA THR A 51 -2.89 -8.87 -0.17
C THR A 51 -3.22 -9.21 -1.62
N THR A 52 -4.49 -9.10 -1.98
CA THR A 52 -4.95 -9.30 -3.37
C THR A 52 -5.43 -7.98 -3.97
N GLU A 53 -5.40 -7.91 -5.29
CA GLU A 53 -5.93 -6.76 -6.04
C GLU A 53 -7.39 -6.45 -5.69
N ALA A 54 -8.22 -7.49 -5.56
CA ALA A 54 -9.61 -7.36 -5.18
C ALA A 54 -9.77 -6.74 -3.77
N ALA A 55 -8.93 -7.14 -2.82
CA ALA A 55 -8.94 -6.58 -1.48
C ALA A 55 -8.49 -5.11 -1.46
N ILE A 56 -7.49 -4.76 -2.27
CA ILE A 56 -7.07 -3.37 -2.46
C ILE A 56 -8.22 -2.57 -3.05
N ALA A 57 -8.82 -2.99 -4.16
CA ALA A 57 -9.91 -2.25 -4.80
C ALA A 57 -11.12 -2.01 -3.86
N ALA A 58 -11.49 -3.02 -3.07
CA ALA A 58 -12.53 -2.89 -2.06
C ALA A 58 -12.15 -1.88 -0.96
N ALA A 59 -10.90 -1.91 -0.51
CA ALA A 59 -10.40 -1.03 0.52
C ALA A 59 -10.17 0.41 0.00
N THR A 60 -9.72 0.61 -1.24
CA THR A 60 -9.63 1.92 -1.91
C THR A 60 -11.01 2.57 -2.01
N LYS A 61 -12.06 1.80 -2.35
CA LYS A 61 -13.44 2.31 -2.36
C LYS A 61 -13.90 2.76 -0.96
N LYS A 62 -13.45 2.07 0.09
CA LYS A 62 -13.74 2.41 1.49
C LYS A 62 -12.94 3.62 1.97
N THR A 63 -11.67 3.76 1.57
CA THR A 63 -10.81 4.90 1.96
C THR A 63 -11.11 6.18 1.17
N ALA A 64 -11.47 6.07 -0.12
CA ALA A 64 -11.93 7.22 -0.92
C ALA A 64 -13.23 7.84 -0.36
N ALA A 65 -14.03 7.07 0.37
CA ALA A 65 -15.18 7.58 1.11
C ALA A 65 -14.79 8.24 2.46
N ALA A 66 -13.59 7.95 2.99
CA ALA A 66 -13.08 8.48 4.25
C ALA A 66 -12.20 9.73 4.07
N GLU A 67 -11.42 9.84 2.98
CA GLU A 67 -10.60 11.02 2.67
C GLU A 67 -11.42 12.26 2.25
N LYS A 68 -12.72 12.12 1.93
CA LYS A 68 -13.62 13.25 1.73
C LYS A 68 -14.18 13.88 3.02
N LYS A 69 -13.63 13.54 4.20
CA LYS A 69 -14.14 14.05 5.50
C LYS A 69 -13.18 14.98 6.25
N ASP A 70 -11.96 15.23 5.76
CA ASP A 70 -10.96 16.09 6.44
C ASP A 70 -10.53 17.30 5.58
N GLU A 71 -11.43 17.85 4.77
CA GLU A 71 -11.23 19.16 4.12
C GLU A 71 -12.51 20.00 4.24
N ASN A 72 -12.96 20.18 5.48
CA ASN A 72 -13.86 21.27 5.87
C ASN A 72 -13.73 21.51 7.37
N GLN A 73 -12.67 22.22 7.77
CA GLN A 73 -12.65 23.03 8.98
C GLN A 73 -12.14 24.43 8.66
#